data_AF-A0A498FLA5-F1
#
_entry.id   AF-A0A498FLA5-F1
#
_cell.length_a   1.000
_cell.length_b   1.000
_cell.length_c   1.000
_cell.angle_alpha   90.00
_cell.angle_beta   90.00
_cell.angle_gamma   90.00
#
_symmetry.space_group_name_H-M   'P 1'
#
loop_
_entity.id
_entity.type
_entity.pdbx_description
1 polymer ?
#
loop_
_entity_poly.entity_id
_entity_poly.type
_entity_poly.pdbx_seq_one_letter_code
_entity_poly.pdbx_strand_id
1 'polypeptide(L)'
;MRLLYVPSTSGEGTAVFATNLRVGPEEAEPFCQRYSRRWQIESEYKSIKGDFLAKTSSKDYRVRLFYFVFAVLLYNIWRLTDFLLKAGVGGEMDYAPVLTAGECVELVASALIPHD
;
A
#
# COMPACT_ATOMS: atom_id res chain seq x y z
N MET A 1 -17.40 23.73 -1.10
CA MET A 1 -16.07 23.27 -0.67
C MET A 1 -15.74 23.96 0.64
N ARG A 2 -15.22 23.24 1.64
CA ARG A 2 -14.87 23.78 2.97
C ARG A 2 -13.40 23.56 3.23
N LEU A 3 -12.78 24.48 3.95
CA LEU A 3 -11.37 24.39 4.34
C LEU A 3 -11.27 24.04 5.83
N LEU A 4 -10.39 23.10 6.15
CA LEU A 4 -10.00 22.74 7.51
C LEU A 4 -8.59 23.23 7.73
N TYR A 5 -8.39 23.94 8.84
CA TYR A 5 -7.09 24.44 9.27
C TYR A 5 -6.69 23.65 10.50
N VAL A 6 -5.55 22.98 10.42
CA VAL A 6 -5.02 22.14 11.50
C VAL A 6 -3.54 22.43 11.69
N PRO A 7 -3.00 22.30 12.91
CA PRO A 7 -1.56 22.42 13.15
C PRO A 7 -0.78 21.46 12.24
N SER A 8 0.32 21.94 11.68
CA SER A 8 1.21 21.14 10.85
C SER A 8 1.97 20.12 11.71
N THR A 9 2.06 18.88 11.23
CA THR A 9 2.90 17.83 11.83
C THR A 9 4.36 17.92 11.42
N SER A 10 4.75 18.82 10.52
CA SER A 10 6.11 18.91 9.95
C SER A 10 6.82 20.23 10.28
N GLY A 11 6.33 21.01 11.26
CA GLY A 11 6.95 22.24 11.74
C GLY A 11 5.95 23.23 12.36
N GLU A 12 6.41 24.43 12.71
CA GLU A 12 5.55 25.52 13.18
C GLU A 12 4.78 26.13 12.01
N GLY A 13 3.62 25.56 11.69
CA GLY A 13 2.77 26.03 10.59
C GLY A 13 1.35 25.48 10.68
N THR A 14 0.50 25.92 9.76
CA THR A 14 -0.88 25.42 9.61
C THR A 14 -0.99 24.63 8.31
N ALA A 15 -1.47 23.40 8.38
CA ALA A 15 -1.86 22.61 7.23
C ALA A 15 -3.32 22.89 6.87
N VAL A 16 -3.62 22.97 5.56
CA VAL A 16 -4.96 23.28 5.05
C VAL A 16 -5.46 22.11 4.22
N PHE A 17 -6.65 21.61 4.56
CA PHE A 17 -7.32 20.54 3.85
C PHE A 17 -8.64 21.02 3.24
N ALA A 18 -8.94 20.60 2.01
CA ALA A 18 -10.22 20.88 1.37
C ALA A 18 -11.12 19.64 1.44
N THR A 19 -12.35 19.80 1.93
CA THR A 19 -13.33 18.71 2.03
C THR A 19 -14.74 19.16 1.63
N ASN A 20 -15.54 18.22 1.14
CA ASN A 20 -16.98 18.40 0.92
C ASN A 20 -17.81 18.03 2.17
N LEU A 21 -17.19 17.39 3.17
CA LEU A 21 -17.85 16.98 4.40
C LEU A 21 -18.02 18.15 5.37
N ARG A 22 -19.05 18.06 6.23
CA ARG A 22 -19.23 18.97 7.35
C ARG A 22 -18.45 18.41 8.53
N VAL A 23 -17.33 19.04 8.86
CA VAL A 23 -16.47 18.66 10.00
C VAL A 23 -16.39 19.87 10.92
N GLY A 24 -16.66 19.67 12.21
CA GLY A 24 -16.56 20.72 13.21
C GLY A 24 -15.10 21.05 13.56
N PRO A 25 -14.82 22.19 14.22
CA PRO A 25 -13.46 22.55 14.64
C PRO A 25 -12.80 21.48 15.52
N GLU A 26 -13.56 20.88 16.43
CA GLU A 26 -13.08 19.85 17.36
C GLU A 26 -12.80 18.51 16.67
N GLU A 27 -13.43 18.26 15.52
CA GLU A 27 -13.26 17.04 14.72
C GLU A 27 -12.23 17.20 13.60
N ALA A 28 -11.77 18.43 13.32
CA ALA A 28 -10.91 18.72 12.18
C ALA A 28 -9.56 17.99 12.27
N GLU A 29 -8.94 18.01 13.45
CA GLU A 29 -7.67 17.34 13.69
C GLU A 29 -7.75 15.81 13.57
N PRO A 30 -8.64 15.08 14.28
CA PRO A 30 -8.75 13.63 14.11
C PRO A 30 -9.18 13.23 12.70
N PHE A 31 -9.98 14.05 12.02
CA PHE A 31 -10.34 13.84 10.62
C PHE A 31 -9.12 13.92 9.69
N CYS A 32 -8.30 14.97 9.83
CA CYS A 32 -7.07 15.15 9.06
C CYS A 32 -6.01 14.08 9.40
N GLN A 33 -5.89 13.68 10.68
CA GLN A 33 -5.03 12.57 11.08
C GLN A 33 -5.46 11.26 10.42
N ARG A 34 -6.77 10.98 10.30
CA ARG A 34 -7.25 9.82 9.54
C ARG A 34 -6.88 9.91 8.06
N TYR A 35 -6.89 11.10 7.48
CA TYR A 35 -6.47 11.31 6.09
C TYR A 35 -4.98 11.04 5.85
N SER A 36 -4.13 11.13 6.88
CA SER A 36 -2.71 10.76 6.75
C SER A 36 -2.50 9.31 6.28
N ARG A 37 -3.44 8.40 6.60
CA ARG A 37 -3.45 7.01 6.13
C ARG A 37 -3.53 6.88 4.61
N ARG A 38 -3.92 7.93 3.87
CA ARG A 38 -3.87 7.96 2.41
C ARG A 38 -2.47 7.68 1.87
N TRP A 39 -1.43 8.12 2.58
CA TRP A 39 -0.03 7.88 2.20
C TRP A 39 0.28 6.39 2.02
N GLN A 40 -0.45 5.52 2.74
CA GLN A 40 -0.31 4.08 2.62
C GLN A 40 -0.46 3.61 1.17
N ILE A 41 -1.42 4.16 0.41
CA ILE A 41 -1.62 3.80 -1.00
C ILE A 41 -0.37 4.05 -1.83
N GLU A 42 0.35 5.14 -1.57
CA GLU A 42 1.60 5.48 -2.29
C GLU A 42 2.71 4.50 -1.93
N SER A 43 2.82 4.11 -0.67
CA SER A 43 3.75 3.09 -0.20
C SER A 43 3.47 1.73 -0.86
N GLU A 44 2.22 1.31 -0.89
CA GLU A 44 1.78 0.05 -1.52
C GLU A 44 2.10 0.06 -3.02
N TYR A 45 1.79 1.16 -3.72
CA TYR A 45 2.13 1.31 -5.14
C TYR A 45 3.63 1.26 -5.41
N LYS A 46 4.45 1.76 -4.48
CA LYS A 46 5.91 1.70 -4.58
C LYS A 46 6.39 0.25 -4.52
N SER A 47 5.88 -0.55 -3.60
CA SER A 47 6.18 -1.99 -3.53
C SER A 47 5.69 -2.75 -4.76
N ILE A 48 4.46 -2.49 -5.23
CA ILE A 48 3.94 -3.12 -6.47
C ILE A 48 4.89 -2.86 -7.65
N LYS A 49 5.30 -1.59 -7.84
CA LYS A 49 6.18 -1.21 -8.95
C LYS A 49 7.63 -1.67 -8.78
N GLY A 50 8.13 -1.71 -7.54
CA GLY A 50 9.51 -2.04 -7.23
C GLY A 50 9.78 -3.54 -7.22
N ASP A 51 8.87 -4.31 -6.60
CA ASP A 51 9.13 -5.69 -6.22
C ASP A 51 8.35 -6.70 -7.09
N PHE A 52 7.18 -6.33 -7.61
CA PHE A 52 6.27 -7.26 -8.30
C PHE A 52 6.07 -6.97 -9.80
N LEU A 53 6.22 -5.71 -10.23
CA LEU A 53 5.97 -5.33 -11.61
C LEU A 53 7.12 -5.73 -12.53
N ALA A 54 6.89 -6.74 -13.35
CA ALA A 54 7.83 -7.14 -14.38
C ALA A 54 8.11 -6.00 -15.38
N LYS A 55 9.38 -5.85 -15.78
CA LYS A 55 9.77 -4.90 -16.83
C LYS A 55 9.34 -5.45 -18.20
N THR A 56 8.71 -4.61 -19.01
CA THR A 56 8.31 -4.93 -20.38
C THR A 56 8.69 -3.81 -21.33
N SER A 57 9.18 -4.17 -22.52
CA SER A 57 9.42 -3.24 -23.63
C SER A 57 8.20 -3.12 -24.56
N SER A 58 7.15 -3.93 -24.34
CA SER A 58 5.96 -3.94 -25.18
C SER A 58 5.20 -2.62 -25.08
N LYS A 59 4.77 -2.12 -26.25
CA LYS A 59 3.93 -0.91 -26.36
C LYS A 59 2.44 -1.21 -26.32
N ASP A 60 2.04 -2.46 -26.40
CA ASP A 60 0.62 -2.86 -26.33
C ASP A 60 0.08 -2.61 -24.92
N TYR A 61 -1.03 -1.88 -24.82
CA TYR A 61 -1.67 -1.58 -23.55
C TYR A 61 -2.16 -2.85 -22.84
N ARG A 62 -2.56 -3.89 -23.58
CA ARG A 62 -3.06 -5.15 -23.02
C ARG A 62 -1.97 -5.88 -22.24
N VAL A 63 -0.75 -5.90 -22.79
CA VAL A 63 0.42 -6.49 -22.14
C VAL A 63 0.77 -5.73 -20.87
N ARG A 64 0.81 -4.39 -20.94
CA ARG A 64 1.09 -3.55 -19.76
C ARG A 64 0.01 -3.68 -18.68
N LEU A 65 -1.26 -3.74 -19.08
CA LEU A 65 -2.38 -3.95 -18.17
C LEU A 65 -2.31 -5.31 -17.50
N PHE A 66 -2.02 -6.37 -18.27
CA PHE A 66 -1.82 -7.70 -17.72
C PHE A 66 -0.70 -7.71 -16.67
N TYR A 67 0.46 -7.13 -16.98
CA TYR A 67 1.60 -7.09 -16.05
C TYR A 67 1.25 -6.32 -14.78
N PHE A 68 0.53 -5.20 -14.92
CA PHE A 68 0.09 -4.42 -13.77
C PHE A 68 -0.90 -5.19 -12.88
N VAL A 69 -1.95 -5.79 -13.47
CA VAL A 69 -2.94 -6.58 -12.71
C VAL A 69 -2.28 -7.79 -12.05
N PHE A 70 -1.38 -8.46 -12.76
CA PHE A 70 -0.64 -9.59 -12.21
C PHE A 70 0.28 -9.17 -11.04
N ALA A 71 0.98 -8.04 -11.16
CA ALA A 71 1.78 -7.50 -10.05
C ALA A 71 0.93 -7.16 -8.82
N VAL A 72 -0.26 -6.58 -9.02
CA VAL A 72 -1.22 -6.32 -7.93
C VAL A 72 -1.70 -7.64 -7.29
N LEU A 73 -1.93 -8.68 -8.08
CA LEU A 73 -2.30 -10.00 -7.56
C LEU A 73 -1.19 -10.58 -6.67
N LEU A 74 0.07 -10.55 -7.13
CA LEU A 74 1.22 -11.03 -6.36
C LEU A 74 1.40 -10.23 -5.06
N TYR A 75 1.25 -8.91 -5.13
CA TYR A 75 1.27 -8.05 -3.95
C TYR A 75 0.19 -8.44 -2.93
N ASN A 76 -1.03 -8.71 -3.39
CA ASN A 76 -2.13 -9.12 -2.52
C ASN A 76 -1.88 -10.49 -1.88
N ILE A 77 -1.32 -11.45 -2.63
CA ILE A 77 -0.89 -12.76 -2.10
C ILE A 77 0.17 -12.58 -1.02
N TRP A 78 1.14 -11.71 -1.25
CA TRP A 78 2.18 -11.39 -0.27
C TRP A 78 1.58 -10.81 1.01
N ARG A 79 0.74 -9.78 0.92
CA ARG A 79 0.09 -9.16 2.09
C ARG A 79 -0.81 -10.13 2.84
N LEU A 80 -1.53 -11.00 2.13
CA LEU A 80 -2.36 -12.01 2.76
C LEU A 80 -1.52 -13.05 3.49
N THR A 81 -0.43 -13.53 2.87
CA THR A 81 0.49 -14.49 3.49
C THR A 81 1.14 -13.90 4.75
N ASP A 82 1.63 -12.66 4.66
CA ASP A 82 2.20 -11.93 5.79
C ASP A 82 1.19 -11.78 6.94
N PHE A 83 -0.05 -11.43 6.62
CA PHE A 83 -1.15 -11.32 7.59
C PHE A 83 -1.43 -12.67 8.27
N LEU A 84 -1.55 -13.75 7.50
CA LEU A 84 -1.82 -15.09 8.04
C LEU A 84 -0.68 -15.59 8.92
N LEU A 85 0.57 -15.28 8.57
CA LEU A 85 1.74 -15.63 9.35
C LEU A 85 1.74 -14.90 10.69
N LYS A 86 1.49 -13.59 10.69
CA LYS A 86 1.34 -12.81 11.94
C LYS A 86 0.22 -13.34 12.83
N ALA A 87 -0.94 -13.63 12.24
CA ALA A 87 -2.08 -14.19 12.96
C ALA A 87 -1.76 -15.56 13.57
N GLY A 88 -1.03 -16.43 12.84
CA GLY A 88 -0.65 -17.76 13.32
C GLY A 88 0.40 -17.75 14.43
N VAL A 89 1.32 -16.78 14.41
CA VAL A 89 2.40 -16.65 15.42
C VAL A 89 1.94 -15.81 16.63
N GLY A 90 0.74 -15.22 16.58
CA GLY A 90 0.26 -14.30 17.62
C GLY A 90 1.06 -13.01 17.70
N GLY A 91 1.70 -12.61 16.59
CA GLY A 91 2.49 -11.40 16.50
C GLY A 91 1.64 -10.13 16.49
N GLU A 92 2.28 -8.98 16.74
CA GLU A 92 1.61 -7.69 16.59
C GLU A 92 1.17 -7.45 15.14
N MET A 93 -0.05 -6.92 14.98
CA MET A 93 -0.64 -6.64 13.68
C MET A 93 -0.17 -5.28 13.13
N ASP A 94 1.15 -5.15 12.97
CA ASP A 94 1.77 -3.98 12.35
C ASP A 94 1.84 -4.11 10.82
N TYR A 95 2.03 -2.98 10.15
CA TYR A 95 2.21 -2.88 8.71
C TYR A 95 3.55 -3.44 8.24
N ALA A 96 4.59 -3.39 9.08
CA ALA A 96 5.91 -3.91 8.76
C ALA A 96 5.82 -5.40 8.44
N PRO A 97 6.18 -5.82 7.21
CA PRO A 97 6.03 -7.21 6.80
C PRO A 97 7.09 -8.09 7.51
N VAL A 98 6.65 -9.25 8.00
CA VAL A 98 7.51 -10.31 8.54
C VAL A 98 8.12 -11.11 7.39
N LEU A 99 7.31 -11.43 6.38
CA LEU A 99 7.79 -12.03 5.13
C LEU A 99 8.11 -10.90 4.16
N THR A 100 9.33 -10.81 3.64
CA THR A 100 9.66 -9.79 2.64
C THR A 100 9.01 -10.09 1.29
N ALA A 101 8.84 -9.06 0.45
CA ALA A 101 8.29 -9.23 -0.89
C ALA A 101 9.14 -10.20 -1.74
N GLY A 102 10.46 -10.13 -1.63
CA GLY A 102 11.39 -11.01 -2.34
C GLY A 102 11.22 -12.47 -1.95
N GLU A 103 11.13 -12.78 -0.65
CA GLU A 103 10.88 -14.14 -0.18
C GLU A 103 9.54 -14.69 -0.68
N CYS A 104 8.50 -13.86 -0.71
CA CYS A 104 7.21 -14.27 -1.27
C CYS A 104 7.30 -14.57 -2.77
N VAL A 105 8.07 -13.78 -3.53
CA VAL A 105 8.27 -14.02 -4.97
C VAL A 105 9.03 -15.32 -5.20
N GLU A 106 10.07 -15.61 -4.43
CA GLU A 106 10.82 -16.87 -4.51
C GLU A 106 9.92 -18.08 -4.20
N LEU A 107 9.10 -17.99 -3.15
CA LEU A 107 8.14 -19.04 -2.80
C LEU A 107 7.13 -19.29 -3.93
N VAL A 108 6.54 -18.23 -4.48
CA VAL A 108 5.60 -18.34 -5.61
C VAL A 108 6.30 -18.90 -6.85
N ALA A 109 7.52 -18.46 -7.15
CA ALA A 109 8.31 -18.95 -8.28
C ALA A 109 8.59 -20.45 -8.14
N SER A 110 9.00 -20.93 -6.96
CA SER A 110 9.25 -22.35 -6.70
C SER A 110 8.02 -23.24 -6.94
N ALA A 111 6.81 -22.72 -6.71
CA ALA A 111 5.57 -23.46 -6.94
C ALA A 111 5.13 -23.46 -8.41
N LEU A 112 5.63 -22.51 -9.21
CA LEU A 112 5.29 -22.34 -10.62
C LEU A 112 6.32 -22.97 -11.56
N ILE A 113 7.57 -23.13 -11.12
CA ILE A 113 8.61 -23.82 -11.87
C ILE A 113 8.37 -25.34 -11.71
N PRO A 114 8.14 -26.08 -12.81
CA PRO A 114 8.01 -27.53 -12.75
C PRO A 114 9.27 -28.14 -12.14
N HIS A 115 9.09 -29.12 -11.26
CA HIS A 115 10.18 -30.03 -10.92
C HIS A 115 10.43 -30.91 -12.16
N ASP A 116 11.49 -30.61 -12.91
CA ASP A 116 12.06 -31.56 -13.87
C ASP A 116 12.51 -32.84 -13.14
#